data_AF-A0A8H5YE08-F1
#
_entry.id   AF-A0A8H5YE08-F1
#
_cell.length_a   1.000
_cell.length_b   1.000
_cell.length_c   1.000
_cell.angle_alpha   90.00
_cell.angle_beta   90.00
_cell.angle_gamma   90.00
#
_symmetry.space_group_name_H-M   'P 1'
#
loop_
_entity.id
_entity.type
_entity.pdbx_description
1 polymer ?
#
loop_
_entity_poly.entity_id
_entity_poly.type
_entity_poly.pdbx_seq_one_letter_code
_entity_poly.pdbx_strand_id
1 'polypeptide(L)'
;MPDDDEAIAPEEYTVGWLCALPLELAAAKGMLDRIHPDLSEQDPYDHNSYTLGEIQGHYVVIACLPAKNHGSCSVATVAKDLQRTFKSIRFGLLVGIGSGAPSPQHDIRLGDVVISQPSGTLGGVVQHDRGKILPQGGFQRTGYFNAPPQLLLTALARLQATHMCEESRVPEFLAELVAKVPQRMKDKFSYQGASNDRLYQADYHHVKHQDPTCNGCDKSHIIHRPDRDDTDPYFHYGIIATASAAVKDGQTRQRLSQEHGAMCFETEAAGLYDFPGLIIRGIHDYADSHAKDLWQEYAAATAAAFAKELLLFVSPGRIRREEKAFHEVASTAYNGFEIPMQSLAQQNYIKHMLNNQPMSLYMVDSARYNSEDNQDSTRYEDGTRPLSLEAIEK
;
A
#
# COMPACT_ATOMS: atom_id res chain seq x y z
N MET A 1 0.26 37.37 25.62
CA MET A 1 -0.07 36.09 24.98
C MET A 1 0.86 35.99 23.80
N PRO A 2 1.68 34.96 23.65
CA PRO A 2 2.45 34.81 22.42
C PRO A 2 1.47 34.42 21.30
N ASP A 3 1.67 35.02 20.13
CA ASP A 3 0.86 34.85 18.93
C ASP A 3 0.91 33.40 18.43
N ASP A 4 -0.15 32.62 18.68
CA ASP A 4 -0.28 31.22 18.19
C ASP A 4 -0.68 31.14 16.69
N ASP A 5 -0.83 32.28 16.01
CA ASP A 5 -1.26 32.40 14.60
C ASP A 5 -0.13 32.78 13.62
N GLU A 6 1.14 32.72 14.03
CA GLU A 6 2.25 33.04 13.13
C GLU A 6 2.48 31.90 12.12
N ALA A 7 2.42 32.23 10.83
CA ALA A 7 2.62 31.26 9.75
C ALA A 7 4.05 30.68 9.81
N ILE A 8 4.14 29.35 9.93
CA ILE A 8 5.43 28.65 9.97
C ILE A 8 5.95 28.47 8.54
N ALA A 9 7.21 28.84 8.32
CA ALA A 9 7.85 28.73 7.01
C ALA A 9 7.89 27.26 6.52
N PRO A 10 7.64 26.99 5.21
CA PRO A 10 7.73 25.65 4.62
C PRO A 10 9.07 24.95 4.86
N GLU A 11 10.16 25.71 5.05
CA GLU A 11 11.51 25.22 5.30
C GLU A 11 11.71 24.61 6.70
N GLU A 12 10.78 24.82 7.64
CA GLU A 12 10.86 24.21 8.97
C GLU A 12 10.31 22.78 8.98
N TYR A 13 9.51 22.39 7.98
CA TYR A 13 8.94 21.06 7.89
C TYR A 13 9.95 20.03 7.39
N THR A 14 10.08 18.94 8.12
CA THR A 14 11.13 17.94 7.88
C THR A 14 10.61 16.52 7.68
N VAL A 15 9.35 16.27 8.00
CA VAL A 15 8.70 14.96 7.83
C VAL A 15 7.53 15.08 6.88
N GLY A 16 7.54 14.30 5.80
CA GLY A 16 6.38 14.16 4.91
C GLY A 16 5.56 12.95 5.33
N TRP A 17 4.24 13.09 5.39
CA TRP A 17 3.30 12.02 5.70
C TRP A 17 2.29 11.91 4.55
N LEU A 18 2.26 10.77 3.88
CA LEU A 18 1.38 10.52 2.75
C LEU A 18 0.27 9.55 3.15
N CYS A 19 -0.96 9.91 2.81
CA CYS A 19 -2.16 9.09 2.96
C CYS A 19 -2.84 8.91 1.59
N ALA A 20 -3.50 7.78 1.38
CA ALA A 20 -4.26 7.50 0.17
C ALA A 20 -5.77 7.75 0.33
N LEU A 21 -6.30 7.55 1.54
CA LEU A 21 -7.73 7.63 1.81
C LEU A 21 -8.06 8.73 2.82
N PRO A 22 -9.26 9.35 2.74
CA PRO A 22 -9.70 10.34 3.72
C PRO A 22 -9.71 9.83 5.17
N LEU A 23 -9.99 8.53 5.39
CA LEU A 23 -9.94 7.93 6.71
C LEU A 23 -8.51 7.87 7.27
N GLU A 24 -7.51 7.68 6.41
CA GLU A 24 -6.09 7.65 6.78
C GLU A 24 -5.61 9.08 7.08
N LEU A 25 -6.05 10.07 6.30
CA LEU A 25 -5.81 11.48 6.61
C LEU A 25 -6.46 11.85 7.95
N ALA A 26 -7.70 11.42 8.21
CA ALA A 26 -8.36 11.68 9.48
C ALA A 26 -7.60 11.07 10.68
N ALA A 27 -7.10 9.84 10.53
CA ALA A 27 -6.26 9.19 11.53
C ALA A 27 -4.95 9.96 11.78
N ALA A 28 -4.25 10.35 10.70
CA ALA A 28 -3.01 11.12 10.78
C ALA A 28 -3.23 12.49 11.45
N LYS A 29 -4.32 13.19 11.11
CA LYS A 29 -4.69 14.45 11.77
C LYS A 29 -4.97 14.27 13.26
N GLY A 30 -5.57 13.16 13.66
CA GLY A 30 -5.81 12.82 15.07
C GLY A 30 -4.53 12.62 15.89
N MET A 31 -3.41 12.31 15.23
CA MET A 31 -2.10 12.09 15.86
C MET A 31 -1.30 13.36 16.09
N LEU A 32 -1.66 14.48 15.45
CA LEU A 32 -1.00 15.77 15.66
C LEU A 32 -1.15 16.24 17.11
N ASP A 33 -0.03 16.67 17.70
CA ASP A 33 -0.01 17.33 19.01
C ASP A 33 -0.50 18.77 18.88
N ARG A 34 -0.10 19.44 17.78
CA ARG A 34 -0.58 20.76 17.38
C ARG A 34 -0.83 20.80 15.87
N ILE A 35 -1.92 21.45 15.46
CA ILE A 35 -2.21 21.77 14.06
C ILE A 35 -1.69 23.18 13.80
N HIS A 36 -0.93 23.36 12.72
CA HIS A 36 -0.43 24.66 12.28
C HIS A 36 -1.39 25.30 11.26
N PRO A 37 -1.35 26.63 11.07
CA PRO A 37 -2.08 27.29 10.00
C PRO A 37 -1.72 26.74 8.62
N ASP A 38 -2.67 26.80 7.68
CA ASP A 38 -2.43 26.42 6.29
C ASP A 38 -1.40 27.35 5.63
N LEU A 39 -0.80 26.89 4.52
CA LEU A 39 0.09 27.73 3.71
C LEU A 39 -0.64 28.97 3.20
N SER A 40 -0.03 30.14 3.37
CA SER A 40 -0.54 31.39 2.80
C SER A 40 -0.37 31.43 1.28
N GLU A 41 0.70 30.83 0.77
CA GLU A 41 1.04 30.77 -0.65
C GLU A 41 1.55 29.38 -1.01
N GLN A 42 1.13 28.87 -2.17
CA GLN A 42 1.53 27.59 -2.73
C GLN A 42 1.78 27.76 -4.23
N ASP A 43 2.70 26.96 -4.77
CA ASP A 43 2.95 26.90 -6.21
C ASP A 43 1.63 26.62 -6.97
N PRO A 44 1.24 27.42 -7.98
CA PRO A 44 -0.02 27.23 -8.70
C PRO A 44 -0.17 25.87 -9.39
N TYR A 45 0.94 25.17 -9.65
CA TYR A 45 0.97 23.82 -10.22
C TYR A 45 1.05 22.72 -9.16
N ASP A 46 1.15 23.07 -7.87
CA ASP A 46 0.96 22.11 -6.78
C ASP A 46 -0.54 22.10 -6.46
N HIS A 47 -1.20 20.99 -6.74
CA HIS A 47 -2.63 20.80 -6.52
C HIS A 47 -2.93 20.00 -5.24
N ASN A 48 -1.91 19.72 -4.43
CA ASN A 48 -2.10 19.05 -3.17
C ASN A 48 -2.79 19.96 -2.17
N SER A 49 -3.54 19.34 -1.26
CA SER A 49 -4.01 19.97 -0.03
C SER A 49 -3.22 19.38 1.13
N TYR A 50 -2.57 20.27 1.89
CA TYR A 50 -1.74 19.90 3.02
C TYR A 50 -2.48 20.12 4.34
N THR A 51 -2.24 19.25 5.31
CA THR A 51 -2.44 19.57 6.73
C THR A 51 -1.08 19.66 7.39
N LEU A 52 -0.84 20.79 8.06
CA LEU A 52 0.42 21.08 8.72
C LEU A 52 0.30 20.92 10.22
N GLY A 53 1.35 20.43 10.87
CA GLY A 53 1.33 20.32 12.31
C GLY A 53 2.63 19.83 12.91
N GLU A 54 2.53 19.47 14.18
CA GLU A 54 3.63 19.01 15.01
C GLU A 54 3.31 17.65 15.65
N ILE A 55 4.30 16.76 15.67
CA ILE A 55 4.28 15.52 16.43
C ILE A 55 5.60 15.41 17.18
N GLN A 56 5.57 15.47 18.52
CA GLN A 56 6.74 15.23 19.38
C GLN A 56 7.96 16.10 19.01
N GLY A 57 7.73 17.37 18.69
CA GLY A 57 8.76 18.32 18.26
C GLY A 57 9.18 18.22 16.79
N HIS A 58 8.58 17.31 16.00
CA HIS A 58 8.77 17.22 14.56
C HIS A 58 7.69 18.00 13.82
N TYR A 59 8.08 18.82 12.85
CA TYR A 59 7.13 19.51 11.99
C TYR A 59 6.80 18.60 10.79
N VAL A 60 5.52 18.24 10.70
CA VAL A 60 5.00 17.23 9.79
C VAL A 60 4.06 17.88 8.77
N VAL A 61 4.23 17.50 7.51
CA VAL A 61 3.32 17.85 6.40
C VAL A 61 2.55 16.59 6.03
N ILE A 62 1.22 16.63 6.15
CA ILE A 62 0.35 15.52 5.75
C ILE A 62 -0.30 15.87 4.42
N ALA A 63 -0.18 14.99 3.43
CA ALA A 63 -0.88 15.10 2.15
C ALA A 63 -1.72 13.84 1.89
N CYS A 64 -2.90 14.03 1.32
CA CYS A 64 -3.79 12.93 0.92
C CYS A 64 -3.96 12.91 -0.60
N LEU A 65 -4.07 11.71 -1.17
CA LEU A 65 -4.41 11.56 -2.58
C LEU A 65 -5.77 12.20 -2.93
N PRO A 66 -5.94 12.73 -4.15
CA PRO A 66 -7.23 13.25 -4.62
C PRO A 66 -8.34 12.18 -4.61
N ALA A 67 -9.56 12.58 -4.23
CA ALA A 67 -10.71 11.71 -3.96
C ALA A 67 -11.29 10.87 -5.15
N LYS A 68 -10.58 10.77 -6.28
CA LYS A 68 -10.97 9.99 -7.46
C LYS A 68 -9.81 9.24 -8.14
N ASN A 69 -8.58 9.41 -7.64
CA ASN A 69 -7.38 8.82 -8.23
C ASN A 69 -6.78 7.82 -7.25
N HIS A 70 -7.35 6.62 -7.19
CA HIS A 70 -6.72 5.50 -6.50
C HIS A 70 -5.71 4.86 -7.45
N GLY A 71 -4.41 4.94 -7.11
CA GLY A 71 -3.35 4.28 -7.86
C GLY A 71 -1.97 4.93 -7.73
N SER A 72 -0.95 4.12 -8.00
CA SER A 72 0.49 4.42 -8.03
C SER A 72 0.88 5.81 -8.57
N CYS A 73 0.41 6.18 -9.77
CA CYS A 73 0.80 7.44 -10.43
C CYS A 73 0.35 8.68 -9.63
N SER A 74 -0.72 8.55 -8.84
CA SER A 74 -1.21 9.66 -8.01
C SER A 74 -0.28 9.90 -6.83
N VAL A 75 0.28 8.86 -6.21
CA VAL A 75 1.13 8.99 -5.01
C VAL A 75 2.47 9.61 -5.36
N ALA A 76 3.09 9.18 -6.46
CA ALA A 76 4.35 9.75 -6.93
C ALA A 76 4.23 11.25 -7.23
N THR A 77 3.11 11.67 -7.82
CA THR A 77 2.83 13.09 -8.10
C THR A 77 2.69 13.89 -6.80
N VAL A 78 1.85 13.42 -5.86
CA VAL A 78 1.67 14.06 -4.56
C VAL A 78 3.00 14.18 -3.81
N ALA A 79 3.81 13.11 -3.79
CA ALA A 79 5.11 13.11 -3.13
C ALA A 79 6.09 14.12 -3.77
N LYS A 80 6.10 14.20 -5.11
CA LYS A 80 6.95 15.14 -5.85
C LYS A 80 6.55 16.59 -5.58
N ASP A 81 5.25 16.88 -5.57
CA ASP A 81 4.75 18.22 -5.29
C ASP A 81 4.98 18.62 -3.83
N LEU A 82 4.80 17.69 -2.89
CA LEU A 82 5.17 17.89 -1.48
C LEU A 82 6.65 18.25 -1.34
N GLN A 83 7.56 17.53 -1.99
CA GLN A 83 8.99 17.88 -1.97
C GLN A 83 9.27 19.21 -2.66
N ARG A 84 8.49 19.55 -3.69
CA ARG A 84 8.65 20.81 -4.42
C ARG A 84 8.29 21.99 -3.52
N THR A 85 7.23 21.87 -2.72
CA THR A 85 6.78 22.93 -1.81
C THR A 85 7.58 22.94 -0.51
N PHE A 86 7.88 21.79 0.08
CA PHE A 86 8.61 21.65 1.34
C PHE A 86 10.04 21.16 1.10
N LYS A 87 10.97 22.10 0.88
CA LYS A 87 12.36 21.80 0.51
C LYS A 87 13.21 21.18 1.62
N SER A 88 12.68 21.14 2.85
CA SER A 88 13.39 20.65 4.04
C SER A 88 13.01 19.24 4.44
N ILE A 89 12.10 18.58 3.72
CA ILE A 89 11.73 17.20 4.04
C ILE A 89 12.95 16.29 3.97
N ARG A 90 13.15 15.49 5.03
CA ARG A 90 14.27 14.57 5.20
C ARG A 90 13.88 13.11 5.06
N PHE A 91 12.62 12.77 5.31
CA PHE A 91 12.10 11.46 4.97
C PHE A 91 10.58 11.53 4.83
N GLY A 92 10.02 10.53 4.16
CA GLY A 92 8.58 10.33 4.07
C GLY A 92 8.09 9.18 4.94
N LEU A 93 6.83 9.25 5.35
CA LEU A 93 6.07 8.14 5.89
C LEU A 93 4.87 7.93 4.97
N LEU A 94 4.72 6.74 4.41
CA LEU A 94 3.50 6.35 3.71
C LEU A 94 2.69 5.49 4.68
N VAL A 95 1.64 6.08 5.25
CA VAL A 95 0.88 5.49 6.34
C VAL A 95 -0.56 5.32 5.90
N GLY A 96 -1.07 4.10 6.06
CA GLY A 96 -2.44 3.81 5.69
C GLY A 96 -2.85 2.40 6.03
N ILE A 97 -3.86 1.91 5.34
CA ILE A 97 -4.34 0.54 5.49
C ILE A 97 -3.69 -0.39 4.47
N GLY A 98 -3.65 -1.67 4.79
CA GLY A 98 -3.22 -2.74 3.91
C GLY A 98 -3.90 -4.05 4.27
N SER A 99 -3.66 -5.06 3.45
CA SER A 99 -4.25 -6.39 3.55
C SER A 99 -3.24 -7.38 4.11
N GLY A 100 -3.58 -8.04 5.22
CA GLY A 100 -2.66 -8.93 5.93
C GLY A 100 -2.43 -10.25 5.21
N ALA A 101 -1.23 -10.81 5.38
CA ALA A 101 -0.86 -12.14 4.89
C ALA A 101 -0.42 -13.03 6.08
N PRO A 102 -1.36 -13.57 6.86
CA PRO A 102 -1.03 -14.41 8.01
C PRO A 102 -0.26 -15.66 7.57
N SER A 103 0.72 -16.06 8.37
CA SER A 103 1.52 -17.28 8.17
C SER A 103 1.74 -17.99 9.50
N PRO A 104 2.18 -19.26 9.51
CA PRO A 104 2.53 -19.95 10.75
C PRO A 104 3.60 -19.24 11.58
N GLN A 105 4.46 -18.43 10.95
CA GLN A 105 5.51 -17.66 11.60
C GLN A 105 5.03 -16.29 12.09
N HIS A 106 4.01 -15.73 11.45
CA HIS A 106 3.49 -14.39 11.73
C HIS A 106 1.96 -14.44 11.78
N ASP A 107 1.41 -14.49 13.00
CA ASP A 107 -0.03 -14.42 13.23
C ASP A 107 -0.53 -12.97 13.13
N ILE A 108 -0.68 -12.51 11.89
CA ILE A 108 -1.16 -11.16 11.56
C ILE A 108 -2.68 -11.11 11.74
N ARG A 109 -3.14 -10.14 12.54
CA ARG A 109 -4.55 -9.92 12.87
C ARG A 109 -5.09 -8.60 12.37
N LEU A 110 -6.40 -8.49 12.23
CA LEU A 110 -7.03 -7.23 11.87
C LEU A 110 -6.79 -6.21 13.00
N GLY A 111 -6.39 -5.01 12.63
CA GLY A 111 -5.92 -3.97 13.56
C GLY A 111 -4.42 -3.97 13.83
N ASP A 112 -3.69 -5.06 13.54
CA ASP A 112 -2.23 -5.08 13.63
C ASP A 112 -1.59 -4.09 12.65
N VAL A 113 -0.31 -3.79 12.85
CA VAL A 113 0.47 -2.94 11.95
C VAL A 113 1.63 -3.73 11.36
N VAL A 114 1.78 -3.65 10.04
CA VAL A 114 2.94 -4.15 9.32
C VAL A 114 3.81 -2.97 8.90
N ILE A 115 5.10 -3.05 9.21
CA ILE A 115 6.09 -2.02 8.96
C ILE A 115 7.10 -2.56 7.95
N SER A 116 7.34 -1.80 6.87
CA SER A 116 8.33 -2.17 5.86
C SER A 116 9.73 -2.21 6.46
N GLN A 117 10.34 -3.39 6.55
CA GLN A 117 11.70 -3.55 7.04
C GLN A 117 12.54 -4.40 6.06
N PRO A 118 13.76 -3.96 5.71
CA PRO A 118 14.64 -4.74 4.84
C PRO A 118 14.85 -6.17 5.33
N SER A 119 14.78 -7.13 4.41
CA SER A 119 15.03 -8.55 4.68
C SER A 119 15.64 -9.22 3.45
N GLY A 120 16.72 -9.97 3.66
CA GLY A 120 17.49 -10.58 2.58
C GLY A 120 17.97 -9.54 1.56
N THR A 121 17.52 -9.67 0.31
CA THR A 121 17.84 -8.77 -0.80
C THR A 121 16.79 -7.69 -1.07
N LEU A 122 15.71 -7.65 -0.28
CA LEU A 122 14.61 -6.71 -0.46
C LEU A 122 14.73 -5.54 0.53
N GLY A 123 14.50 -4.32 0.05
CA GLY A 123 14.54 -3.08 0.85
C GLY A 123 13.36 -2.89 1.81
N GLY A 124 12.52 -3.91 2.02
CA GLY A 124 11.31 -3.85 2.85
C GLY A 124 10.02 -3.73 2.06
N VAL A 125 10.11 -3.36 0.77
CA VAL A 125 8.97 -3.36 -0.15
C VAL A 125 9.32 -4.06 -1.47
N VAL A 126 8.35 -4.76 -2.03
CA VAL A 126 8.46 -5.43 -3.32
C VAL A 126 7.24 -5.14 -4.18
N GLN A 127 7.44 -4.64 -5.39
CA GLN A 127 6.35 -4.58 -6.36
C GLN A 127 6.25 -5.91 -7.11
N HIS A 128 5.16 -6.64 -6.88
CA HIS A 128 5.03 -8.03 -7.35
C HIS A 128 4.44 -8.14 -8.76
N ASP A 129 3.74 -7.12 -9.25
CA ASP A 129 3.11 -7.10 -10.58
C ASP A 129 3.98 -6.45 -11.66
N ARG A 130 5.16 -5.92 -11.30
CA ARG A 130 6.10 -5.29 -12.24
C ARG A 130 7.18 -6.26 -12.68
N GLY A 131 7.22 -6.51 -13.99
CA GLY A 131 8.16 -7.47 -14.55
C GLY A 131 8.03 -7.62 -16.05
N LYS A 132 8.83 -8.54 -16.59
CA LYS A 132 8.78 -8.96 -17.98
C LYS A 132 8.05 -10.30 -18.06
N ILE A 133 7.10 -10.40 -18.97
CA ILE A 133 6.52 -11.68 -19.35
C ILE A 133 7.56 -12.42 -20.19
N LEU A 134 7.86 -13.65 -19.81
CA LEU A 134 8.76 -14.57 -20.49
C LEU A 134 7.94 -15.59 -21.31
N PRO A 135 8.55 -16.29 -22.29
CA PRO A 135 7.90 -17.41 -22.97
C PRO A 135 7.33 -18.44 -21.98
N GLN A 136 6.30 -19.17 -22.41
CA GLN A 136 5.63 -20.22 -21.62
C GLN A 136 4.95 -19.71 -20.33
N GLY A 137 4.62 -18.41 -20.27
CA GLY A 137 3.91 -17.82 -19.14
C GLY A 137 4.80 -17.50 -17.93
N GLY A 138 6.13 -17.55 -18.09
CA GLY A 138 7.05 -17.12 -17.04
C GLY A 138 6.92 -15.62 -16.78
N PHE A 139 7.21 -15.20 -15.54
CA PHE A 139 7.26 -13.79 -15.18
C PHE A 139 8.57 -13.50 -14.47
N GLN A 140 9.32 -12.52 -14.96
CA GLN A 140 10.54 -12.04 -14.34
C GLN A 140 10.31 -10.66 -13.74
N ARG A 141 10.23 -10.59 -12.40
CA ARG A 141 10.10 -9.33 -11.68
C ARG A 141 11.25 -8.38 -12.02
N THR A 142 10.94 -7.09 -12.19
CA THR A 142 11.94 -6.04 -12.42
C THR A 142 11.76 -4.88 -11.43
N GLY A 143 12.81 -4.09 -11.26
CA GLY A 143 12.85 -2.98 -10.31
C GLY A 143 13.18 -3.41 -8.88
N TYR A 144 13.47 -2.43 -8.05
CA TYR A 144 13.73 -2.58 -6.62
C TYR A 144 13.24 -1.32 -5.91
N PHE A 145 12.90 -1.46 -4.63
CA PHE A 145 12.70 -0.33 -3.72
C PHE A 145 13.96 -0.15 -2.90
N ASN A 146 14.37 1.10 -2.71
CA ASN A 146 15.45 1.41 -1.79
C ASN A 146 15.02 1.07 -0.35
N ALA A 147 16.00 0.70 0.48
CA ALA A 147 15.76 0.57 1.90
C ALA A 147 15.42 1.94 2.53
N PRO A 148 14.64 1.98 3.62
CA PRO A 148 14.41 3.19 4.38
C PRO A 148 15.74 3.85 4.81
N PRO A 149 15.79 5.18 4.97
CA PRO A 149 16.97 5.88 5.48
C PRO A 149 17.50 5.28 6.78
N GLN A 150 18.82 5.28 6.96
CA GLN A 150 19.47 4.67 8.13
C GLN A 150 18.99 5.25 9.46
N LEU A 151 18.58 6.53 9.46
CA LEU A 151 17.93 7.18 10.60
C LEU A 151 16.69 6.42 11.05
N LEU A 152 15.79 6.06 10.12
CA LEU A 152 14.55 5.32 10.41
C LEU A 152 14.84 3.89 10.83
N LEU A 153 15.79 3.21 10.17
CA LEU A 153 16.19 1.85 10.55
C LEU A 153 16.77 1.80 11.97
N THR A 154 17.57 2.81 12.35
CA THR A 154 18.11 2.92 13.71
C THR A 154 17.00 3.19 14.73
N ALA A 155 16.03 4.04 14.39
CA ALA A 155 14.87 4.32 15.24
C ALA A 155 14.00 3.06 15.42
N LEU A 156 13.76 2.29 14.35
CA LEU A 156 13.02 1.03 14.39
C LEU A 156 13.70 -0.01 15.28
N ALA A 157 15.01 -0.19 15.15
CA ALA A 157 15.75 -1.14 16.00
C ALA A 157 15.63 -0.77 17.49
N ARG A 158 15.68 0.53 17.81
CA ARG A 158 15.50 1.01 19.19
C ARG A 158 14.06 0.85 19.68
N LEU A 159 13.07 1.11 18.82
CA LEU A 159 11.65 0.93 19.11
C LEU A 159 11.35 -0.55 19.39
N GLN A 160 11.82 -1.47 18.54
CA GLN A 160 11.69 -2.92 18.75
C GLN A 160 12.30 -3.36 20.08
N ALA A 161 13.51 -2.90 20.40
CA ALA A 161 14.14 -3.20 21.68
C ALA A 161 13.34 -2.65 22.88
N THR A 162 12.65 -1.53 22.69
CA THR A 162 11.78 -0.94 23.72
C THR A 162 10.52 -1.78 23.90
N HIS A 163 9.85 -2.18 22.82
CA HIS A 163 8.68 -3.07 22.87
C HIS A 163 8.98 -4.48 23.43
N MET A 164 10.26 -4.89 23.49
CA MET A 164 10.67 -6.13 24.18
C MET A 164 10.76 -5.96 25.71
N CYS A 165 10.85 -4.73 26.21
CA CYS A 165 11.13 -4.43 27.62
C CYS A 165 10.02 -3.60 28.28
N GLU A 166 9.21 -2.89 27.49
CA GLU A 166 8.24 -1.89 27.92
C GLU A 166 6.98 -1.98 27.03
N GLU A 167 5.85 -1.53 27.56
CA GLU A 167 4.59 -1.46 26.82
C GLU A 167 4.63 -0.38 25.73
N SER A 168 3.93 -0.62 24.62
CA SER A 168 3.77 0.38 23.56
C SER A 168 2.88 1.54 24.03
N ARG A 169 3.14 2.74 23.49
CA ARG A 169 2.29 3.91 23.64
C ARG A 169 1.18 4.00 22.59
N VAL A 170 1.11 3.08 21.65
CA VAL A 170 0.05 3.04 20.63
C VAL A 170 -1.35 3.02 21.26
N PRO A 171 -1.65 2.19 22.29
CA PRO A 171 -2.96 2.21 22.96
C PRO A 171 -3.31 3.58 23.57
N GLU A 172 -2.33 4.28 24.15
CA GLU A 172 -2.49 5.66 24.68
C GLU A 172 -2.89 6.62 23.54
N PHE A 173 -2.16 6.60 22.42
CA PHE A 173 -2.45 7.47 21.27
C PHE A 173 -3.78 7.16 20.60
N LEU A 174 -4.19 5.89 20.56
CA LEU A 174 -5.51 5.48 20.07
C LEU A 174 -6.62 6.05 20.96
N ALA A 175 -6.48 5.95 22.28
CA ALA A 175 -7.44 6.50 23.23
C ALA A 175 -7.56 8.03 23.08
N GLU A 176 -6.44 8.73 22.92
CA GLU A 176 -6.42 10.18 22.63
C GLU A 176 -7.16 10.52 21.33
N LEU A 177 -6.91 9.77 20.25
CA LEU A 177 -7.59 9.98 18.97
C LEU A 177 -9.10 9.79 19.14
N VAL A 178 -9.52 8.69 19.77
CA VAL A 178 -10.95 8.40 19.99
C VAL A 178 -11.62 9.48 20.85
N ALA A 179 -10.90 10.07 21.80
CA ALA A 179 -11.41 11.18 22.59
C ALA A 179 -11.61 12.47 21.77
N LYS A 180 -10.74 12.74 20.78
CA LYS A 180 -10.77 13.95 19.93
C LYS A 180 -11.76 13.88 18.78
N VAL A 181 -12.05 12.69 18.24
CA VAL A 181 -12.93 12.55 17.06
C VAL A 181 -14.41 12.79 17.40
N PRO A 182 -15.24 13.21 16.41
CA PRO A 182 -16.68 13.36 16.60
C PRO A 182 -17.33 12.07 17.09
N GLN A 183 -18.37 12.19 17.91
CA GLN A 183 -19.05 11.05 18.54
C GLN A 183 -19.43 9.92 17.56
N ARG A 184 -19.90 10.27 16.35
CA ARG A 184 -20.28 9.31 15.30
C ARG A 184 -19.12 8.48 14.72
N MET A 185 -17.88 8.89 14.98
CA MET A 185 -16.67 8.22 14.47
C MET A 185 -15.94 7.44 15.57
N LYS A 186 -16.28 7.61 16.84
CA LYS A 186 -15.58 6.97 17.96
C LYS A 186 -15.57 5.45 17.84
N ASP A 187 -16.73 4.85 17.54
CA ASP A 187 -16.86 3.40 17.40
C ASP A 187 -16.06 2.86 16.21
N LYS A 188 -15.92 3.65 15.14
CA LYS A 188 -15.17 3.26 13.93
C LYS A 188 -13.66 3.27 14.15
N PHE A 189 -13.16 4.24 14.92
CA PHE A 189 -11.76 4.34 15.29
C PHE A 189 -11.38 3.53 16.54
N SER A 190 -12.31 2.76 17.10
CA SER A 190 -12.07 1.87 18.24
C SER A 190 -11.82 0.43 17.78
N TYR A 191 -11.29 -0.41 18.67
CA TYR A 191 -11.09 -1.83 18.37
C TYR A 191 -12.42 -2.51 18.02
N GLN A 192 -12.46 -3.25 16.91
CA GLN A 192 -13.70 -3.83 16.39
C GLN A 192 -14.06 -5.19 17.01
N GLY A 193 -13.26 -5.69 17.95
CA GLY A 193 -13.52 -6.92 18.69
C GLY A 193 -13.01 -8.19 18.02
N ALA A 194 -12.48 -9.12 18.82
CA ALA A 194 -11.88 -10.37 18.34
C ALA A 194 -12.84 -11.25 17.52
N SER A 195 -14.15 -11.21 17.81
CA SER A 195 -15.17 -11.97 17.06
C SER A 195 -15.37 -11.50 15.61
N ASN A 196 -14.86 -10.31 15.28
CA ASN A 196 -14.89 -9.73 13.94
C ASN A 196 -13.57 -9.90 13.19
N ASP A 197 -12.55 -10.47 13.83
CA ASP A 197 -11.32 -10.92 13.19
C ASP A 197 -11.51 -12.37 12.70
N ARG A 198 -11.77 -12.53 11.39
CA ARG A 198 -12.09 -13.82 10.77
C ARG A 198 -11.20 -14.08 9.57
N LEU A 199 -10.26 -15.00 9.75
CA LEU A 199 -9.43 -15.52 8.67
C LEU A 199 -10.06 -16.81 8.11
N TYR A 200 -10.43 -16.82 6.84
CA TYR A 200 -10.90 -18.03 6.17
C TYR A 200 -9.75 -18.81 5.55
N GLN A 201 -9.97 -20.11 5.32
CA GLN A 201 -9.09 -20.94 4.50
C GLN A 201 -8.89 -20.31 3.11
N ALA A 202 -7.68 -20.41 2.58
CA ALA A 202 -7.26 -19.70 1.38
C ALA A 202 -8.05 -20.10 0.11
N ASP A 203 -8.54 -21.33 0.06
CA ASP A 203 -9.32 -21.93 -1.02
C ASP A 203 -10.84 -21.78 -0.83
N TYR A 204 -11.29 -21.21 0.30
CA TYR A 204 -12.68 -20.90 0.53
C TYR A 204 -13.01 -19.53 -0.08
N HIS A 205 -13.95 -19.51 -1.03
CA HIS A 205 -14.43 -18.29 -1.66
C HIS A 205 -15.76 -17.81 -1.07
N HIS A 206 -15.93 -16.50 -1.04
CA HIS A 206 -17.13 -15.87 -0.51
C HIS A 206 -18.38 -16.29 -1.31
N VAL A 207 -19.39 -16.84 -0.61
CA VAL A 207 -20.57 -17.50 -1.21
C VAL A 207 -21.44 -16.56 -2.06
N LYS A 208 -21.48 -15.27 -1.71
CA LYS A 208 -22.27 -14.24 -2.43
C LYS A 208 -21.39 -13.06 -2.76
N HIS A 209 -20.90 -12.94 -3.99
CA HIS A 209 -20.03 -11.82 -4.41
C HIS A 209 -20.55 -10.40 -4.09
N GLN A 210 -21.84 -10.24 -3.72
CA GLN A 210 -22.49 -8.96 -3.44
C GLN A 210 -22.90 -8.75 -1.97
N ASP A 211 -22.72 -9.74 -1.07
CA ASP A 211 -23.01 -9.56 0.36
C ASP A 211 -21.72 -9.19 1.10
N PRO A 212 -21.56 -7.95 1.58
CA PRO A 212 -20.33 -7.51 2.25
C PRO A 212 -20.18 -8.08 3.67
N THR A 213 -21.16 -8.82 4.18
CA THR A 213 -21.22 -9.15 5.61
C THR A 213 -20.66 -10.54 5.97
N CYS A 214 -20.32 -11.38 4.99
CA CYS A 214 -19.97 -12.80 5.17
C CYS A 214 -20.93 -13.57 6.09
N ASN A 215 -22.16 -13.09 6.30
CA ASN A 215 -23.13 -13.72 7.20
C ASN A 215 -23.63 -15.05 6.64
N GLY A 216 -23.62 -15.20 5.31
CA GLY A 216 -23.92 -16.45 4.61
C GLY A 216 -22.70 -17.36 4.36
N CYS A 217 -21.51 -16.98 4.81
CA CYS A 217 -20.32 -17.83 4.69
C CYS A 217 -20.33 -18.92 5.77
N ASP A 218 -19.84 -20.10 5.40
CA ASP A 218 -19.70 -21.22 6.32
C ASP A 218 -18.53 -20.97 7.27
N LYS A 219 -18.87 -20.84 8.56
CA LYS A 219 -17.92 -20.59 9.64
C LYS A 219 -16.97 -21.76 9.89
N SER A 220 -17.28 -22.96 9.37
CA SER A 220 -16.40 -24.13 9.48
C SER A 220 -15.06 -23.93 8.74
N HIS A 221 -15.03 -23.05 7.75
CA HIS A 221 -13.82 -22.67 7.01
C HIS A 221 -13.00 -21.56 7.67
N ILE A 222 -13.42 -21.07 8.85
CA ILE A 222 -12.63 -20.10 9.62
C ILE A 222 -11.46 -20.84 10.28
N ILE A 223 -10.24 -20.32 10.08
CA ILE A 223 -9.04 -20.83 10.72
C ILE A 223 -9.10 -20.48 12.21
N HIS A 224 -9.17 -21.50 13.05
CA HIS A 224 -9.09 -21.32 14.50
C HIS A 224 -7.67 -20.91 14.90
N ARG A 225 -7.57 -19.81 15.65
CA ARG A 225 -6.31 -19.28 16.19
C ARG A 225 -6.45 -19.12 17.71
N PRO A 226 -5.38 -19.33 18.51
CA PRO A 226 -5.41 -19.09 19.95
C PRO A 226 -5.86 -17.67 20.28
N ASP A 227 -6.50 -17.45 21.42
CA ASP A 227 -6.78 -16.10 21.89
C ASP A 227 -5.46 -15.38 22.21
N ARG A 228 -5.43 -14.05 21.99
CA ARG A 228 -4.33 -13.21 22.45
C ARG A 228 -4.53 -12.84 23.91
N ASP A 229 -3.43 -12.52 24.58
CA ASP A 229 -3.44 -12.11 25.99
C ASP A 229 -4.14 -10.76 26.20
N ASP A 230 -4.12 -9.90 25.18
CA ASP A 230 -4.73 -8.57 25.16
C ASP A 230 -5.40 -8.23 23.81
N THR A 231 -5.90 -7.01 23.71
CA THR A 231 -6.54 -6.47 22.49
C THR A 231 -5.67 -5.46 21.74
N ASP A 232 -4.42 -5.30 22.16
CA ASP A 232 -3.54 -4.28 21.62
C ASP A 232 -3.01 -4.72 20.24
N PRO A 233 -2.75 -3.77 19.33
CA PRO A 233 -2.25 -4.09 18.00
C PRO A 233 -0.82 -4.62 18.06
N TYR A 234 -0.53 -5.70 17.34
CA TYR A 234 0.82 -6.25 17.25
C TYR A 234 1.57 -5.60 16.07
N PHE A 235 2.88 -5.47 16.22
CA PHE A 235 3.76 -4.87 15.21
C PHE A 235 4.58 -5.95 14.51
N HIS A 236 4.45 -6.03 13.19
CA HIS A 236 5.15 -6.99 12.35
C HIS A 236 6.12 -6.26 11.43
N TYR A 237 7.39 -6.64 11.45
CA TYR A 237 8.44 -5.96 10.68
C TYR A 237 8.93 -6.87 9.56
N GLY A 238 8.72 -6.46 8.30
CA GLY A 238 9.11 -7.29 7.17
C GLY A 238 8.71 -6.74 5.82
N ILE A 239 8.48 -7.64 4.87
CA ILE A 239 8.24 -7.28 3.47
C ILE A 239 6.76 -6.90 3.28
N ILE A 240 6.54 -5.72 2.72
CA ILE A 240 5.24 -5.29 2.19
C ILE A 240 5.25 -5.45 0.68
N ALA A 241 4.29 -6.18 0.14
CA ALA A 241 4.09 -6.34 -1.29
C ALA A 241 3.15 -5.24 -1.82
N THR A 242 3.59 -4.55 -2.87
CA THR A 242 2.80 -3.51 -3.55
C THR A 242 2.44 -3.93 -4.97
N ALA A 243 1.31 -3.44 -5.47
CA ALA A 243 0.90 -3.59 -6.86
C ALA A 243 -0.06 -2.49 -7.30
N SER A 244 -0.35 -2.44 -8.59
CA SER A 244 -1.34 -1.52 -9.16
C SER A 244 -2.78 -1.95 -8.89
N ALA A 245 -2.99 -3.20 -8.48
CA ALA A 245 -4.30 -3.78 -8.23
C ALA A 245 -4.31 -4.55 -6.89
N ALA A 246 -5.42 -4.44 -6.16
CA ALA A 246 -5.60 -5.13 -4.90
C ALA A 246 -5.74 -6.65 -5.09
N VAL A 247 -5.17 -7.42 -4.15
CA VAL A 247 -5.34 -8.87 -4.08
C VAL A 247 -6.64 -9.17 -3.33
N LYS A 248 -7.56 -9.92 -3.95
CA LYS A 248 -8.85 -10.33 -3.37
C LYS A 248 -9.10 -11.84 -3.48
N ASP A 249 -8.01 -12.61 -3.47
CA ASP A 249 -8.04 -14.07 -3.64
C ASP A 249 -7.04 -14.72 -2.67
N GLY A 250 -7.57 -15.57 -1.79
CA GLY A 250 -6.79 -16.17 -0.70
C GLY A 250 -5.65 -17.08 -1.19
N GLN A 251 -5.84 -17.78 -2.31
CA GLN A 251 -4.80 -18.60 -2.92
C GLN A 251 -3.69 -17.74 -3.51
N THR A 252 -4.05 -16.67 -4.22
CA THR A 252 -3.10 -15.68 -4.74
C THR A 252 -2.31 -15.02 -3.62
N ARG A 253 -2.97 -14.60 -2.53
CA ARG A 253 -2.32 -14.09 -1.31
C ARG A 253 -1.28 -15.08 -0.79
N GLN A 254 -1.65 -16.34 -0.61
CA GLN A 254 -0.76 -17.35 -0.07
C GLN A 254 0.46 -17.58 -0.99
N ARG A 255 0.23 -17.69 -2.31
CA ARG A 255 1.29 -17.84 -3.30
C ARG A 255 2.27 -16.67 -3.25
N LEU A 256 1.78 -15.43 -3.31
CA LEU A 256 2.63 -14.24 -3.29
C LEU A 256 3.36 -14.05 -1.95
N SER A 257 2.71 -14.37 -0.84
CA SER A 257 3.32 -14.34 0.50
C SER A 257 4.48 -15.34 0.58
N GLN A 258 4.30 -16.56 0.07
CA GLN A 258 5.36 -17.58 0.02
C GLN A 258 6.49 -17.19 -0.95
N GLU A 259 6.16 -16.63 -2.11
CA GLU A 259 7.13 -16.24 -3.15
C GLU A 259 8.02 -15.08 -2.71
N HIS A 260 7.49 -14.14 -1.94
CA HIS A 260 8.17 -12.88 -1.60
C HIS A 260 8.44 -12.68 -0.10
N GLY A 261 7.99 -13.60 0.76
CA GLY A 261 7.99 -13.39 2.21
C GLY A 261 7.10 -12.22 2.64
N ALA A 262 6.07 -11.90 1.84
CA ALA A 262 5.23 -10.74 2.07
C ALA A 262 4.27 -10.97 3.26
N MET A 263 4.24 -10.00 4.16
CA MET A 263 3.37 -9.95 5.35
C MET A 263 2.11 -9.11 5.12
N CYS A 264 2.16 -8.18 4.16
CA CYS A 264 1.08 -7.26 3.85
C CYS A 264 1.04 -7.00 2.33
N PHE A 265 -0.16 -6.76 1.80
CA PHE A 265 -0.39 -6.26 0.45
C PHE A 265 -0.97 -4.85 0.51
N GLU A 266 -0.51 -3.96 -0.37
CA GLU A 266 -1.02 -2.58 -0.52
C GLU A 266 -0.94 -2.12 -1.98
N THR A 267 -1.51 -0.96 -2.32
CA THR A 267 -1.63 -0.53 -3.73
C THR A 267 -1.02 0.84 -4.05
N GLU A 268 -0.47 1.50 -3.06
CA GLU A 268 -0.09 2.92 -3.14
C GLU A 268 1.40 3.09 -3.44
N ALA A 269 2.26 2.22 -2.88
CA ALA A 269 3.70 2.35 -2.98
C ALA A 269 4.26 2.02 -4.36
N ALA A 270 3.49 1.36 -5.22
CA ALA A 270 3.87 1.15 -6.61
C ALA A 270 4.26 2.52 -7.21
N GLY A 271 5.39 2.61 -7.92
CA GLY A 271 5.89 3.87 -8.49
C GLY A 271 6.75 4.73 -7.54
N LEU A 272 6.82 4.42 -6.25
CA LEU A 272 7.64 5.14 -5.26
C LEU A 272 9.05 4.51 -5.05
N TYR A 273 9.73 4.11 -6.13
CA TYR A 273 10.98 3.32 -6.05
C TYR A 273 12.12 4.01 -5.28
N ASP A 274 12.21 5.34 -5.38
CA ASP A 274 13.21 6.18 -4.72
C ASP A 274 12.64 6.94 -3.52
N PHE A 275 11.56 6.45 -2.90
CA PHE A 275 10.99 7.07 -1.71
C PHE A 275 11.91 6.83 -0.49
N PRO A 276 12.55 7.89 0.05
CA PRO A 276 13.39 7.80 1.22
C PRO A 276 12.50 7.82 2.47
N GLY A 277 11.86 6.70 2.75
CA GLY A 277 10.84 6.66 3.77
C GLY A 277 10.48 5.27 4.23
N LEU A 278 9.48 5.24 5.11
CA LEU A 278 8.96 4.01 5.69
C LEU A 278 7.49 3.84 5.30
N ILE A 279 7.09 2.60 5.04
CA ILE A 279 5.70 2.24 4.73
C ILE A 279 5.12 1.52 5.94
N ILE A 280 4.00 2.03 6.44
CA ILE A 280 3.34 1.57 7.67
C ILE A 280 1.89 1.26 7.32
N ARG A 281 1.48 0.00 7.49
CA ARG A 281 0.18 -0.50 7.06
C ARG A 281 -0.58 -1.12 8.21
N GLY A 282 -1.70 -0.50 8.58
CA GLY A 282 -2.68 -1.10 9.48
C GLY A 282 -3.49 -2.15 8.72
N ILE A 283 -3.70 -3.30 9.33
CA ILE A 283 -4.32 -4.44 8.65
C ILE A 283 -5.84 -4.37 8.78
N HIS A 284 -6.53 -4.21 7.65
CA HIS A 284 -7.99 -4.07 7.60
C HIS A 284 -8.72 -5.28 7.02
N ASP A 285 -8.04 -6.09 6.21
CA ASP A 285 -8.56 -7.35 5.68
C ASP A 285 -7.43 -8.37 5.48
N TYR A 286 -7.75 -9.50 4.84
CA TYR A 286 -6.81 -10.59 4.57
C TYR A 286 -6.56 -10.86 3.09
N ALA A 287 -6.65 -9.87 2.21
CA ALA A 287 -6.37 -10.04 0.76
C ALA A 287 -7.12 -11.22 0.10
N ASP A 288 -8.31 -11.53 0.59
CA ASP A 288 -9.17 -12.60 0.08
C ASP A 288 -10.55 -12.06 -0.29
N SER A 289 -11.46 -12.95 -0.70
CA SER A 289 -12.80 -12.55 -1.12
C SER A 289 -13.73 -12.11 0.03
N HIS A 290 -13.28 -12.18 1.29
CA HIS A 290 -14.06 -11.88 2.49
C HIS A 290 -13.76 -10.49 3.08
N ALA A 291 -13.07 -9.64 2.33
CA ALA A 291 -12.73 -8.28 2.76
C ALA A 291 -13.96 -7.48 3.24
N LYS A 292 -13.80 -6.81 4.39
CA LYS A 292 -14.83 -6.00 5.04
C LYS A 292 -14.29 -4.62 5.37
N ASP A 293 -15.11 -3.60 5.15
CA ASP A 293 -14.74 -2.22 5.47
C ASP A 293 -14.76 -1.91 6.98
N LEU A 294 -15.23 -2.84 7.82
CA LEU A 294 -15.41 -2.63 9.27
C LEU A 294 -14.12 -2.19 9.99
N TRP A 295 -12.97 -2.68 9.54
CA TRP A 295 -11.69 -2.45 10.21
C TRP A 295 -10.91 -1.26 9.63
N GLN A 296 -11.38 -0.60 8.57
CA GLN A 296 -10.59 0.41 7.86
C GLN A 296 -10.20 1.59 8.75
N GLU A 297 -11.15 2.20 9.46
CA GLU A 297 -10.86 3.33 10.33
C GLU A 297 -9.94 2.95 11.51
N TYR A 298 -10.20 1.82 12.17
CA TYR A 298 -9.35 1.35 13.26
C TYR A 298 -7.93 0.99 12.77
N ALA A 299 -7.80 0.28 11.66
CA ALA A 299 -6.50 -0.05 11.07
C ALA A 299 -5.72 1.21 10.68
N ALA A 300 -6.38 2.22 10.12
CA ALA A 300 -5.74 3.50 9.86
C ALA A 300 -5.28 4.20 11.14
N ALA A 301 -6.07 4.10 12.23
CA ALA A 301 -5.69 4.63 13.53
C ALA A 301 -4.46 3.94 14.11
N THR A 302 -4.39 2.61 14.05
CA THR A 302 -3.25 1.84 14.60
C THR A 302 -1.97 2.13 13.82
N ALA A 303 -2.05 2.23 12.49
CA ALA A 303 -0.93 2.64 11.65
C ALA A 303 -0.45 4.07 11.96
N ALA A 304 -1.39 5.01 12.10
CA ALA A 304 -1.07 6.40 12.43
C ALA A 304 -0.49 6.54 13.86
N ALA A 305 -1.03 5.80 14.82
CA ALA A 305 -0.51 5.75 16.18
C ALA A 305 0.91 5.20 16.23
N PHE A 306 1.20 4.13 15.47
CA PHE A 306 2.55 3.60 15.35
C PHE A 306 3.50 4.62 14.72
N ALA A 307 3.08 5.33 13.67
CA ALA A 307 3.87 6.39 13.05
C ALA A 307 4.19 7.53 14.04
N LYS A 308 3.23 7.91 14.91
CA LYS A 308 3.46 8.86 16.01
C LYS A 308 4.48 8.32 17.01
N GLU A 309 4.35 7.06 17.43
CA GLU A 309 5.28 6.42 18.36
C GLU A 309 6.70 6.36 17.78
N LEU A 310 6.84 5.98 16.51
CA LEU A 310 8.14 5.95 15.81
C LEU A 310 8.86 7.30 15.89
N LEU A 311 8.14 8.41 15.75
CA LEU A 311 8.74 9.75 15.81
C LEU A 311 9.32 10.11 17.19
N LEU A 312 8.89 9.46 18.28
CA LEU A 312 9.54 9.58 19.60
C LEU A 312 10.98 9.08 19.59
N PHE A 313 11.28 8.13 18.70
CA PHE A 313 12.58 7.48 18.58
C PHE A 313 13.50 8.18 17.57
N VAL A 314 12.98 9.20 16.88
CA VAL A 314 13.74 10.04 15.97
C VAL A 314 13.98 11.40 16.65
N SER A 315 15.25 11.84 16.72
CA SER A 315 15.56 13.14 17.33
C SER A 315 15.33 14.30 16.34
N PRO A 316 14.48 15.31 16.67
CA PRO A 316 14.25 16.47 15.80
C PRO A 316 15.54 17.23 15.44
N GLY A 317 16.44 17.40 16.42
CA GLY A 317 17.74 18.06 16.22
C GLY A 317 18.74 17.25 15.38
N ARG A 318 18.54 15.94 15.26
CA ARG A 318 19.34 15.10 14.34
C ARG A 318 18.83 15.23 12.91
N ILE A 319 17.51 15.21 12.70
CA ILE A 319 16.90 15.33 11.36
C ILE A 319 17.39 16.58 10.62
N ARG A 320 17.45 17.74 11.28
CA ARG A 320 17.89 18.99 10.64
C ARG A 320 19.30 18.91 10.05
N ARG A 321 20.15 18.01 10.57
CA ARG A 321 21.55 17.77 10.14
C ARG A 321 21.70 16.64 9.13
N GLU A 322 20.67 15.82 8.93
CA GLU A 322 20.70 14.78 7.89
C GLU A 322 20.69 15.43 6.50
N GLU A 323 21.34 14.77 5.54
CA GLU A 323 21.26 15.16 4.15
C GLU A 323 19.81 15.07 3.65
N LYS A 324 19.45 15.90 2.68
CA LYS A 324 18.12 15.86 2.08
C LYS A 324 17.94 14.52 1.39
N ALA A 325 17.03 13.69 1.87
CA ALA A 325 16.91 12.34 1.34
C ALA A 325 16.25 12.26 -0.04
N PHE A 326 15.56 13.33 -0.45
CA PHE A 326 15.03 13.47 -1.79
C PHE A 326 16.04 14.19 -2.70
N HIS A 327 17.05 13.46 -3.18
CA HIS A 327 17.72 13.90 -4.41
C HIS A 327 16.73 13.68 -5.55
N GLU A 328 16.35 14.76 -6.24
CA GLU A 328 15.51 14.83 -7.44
C GLU A 328 14.82 13.51 -7.83
N VAL A 329 13.53 13.36 -7.49
CA VAL A 329 12.61 12.34 -8.06
C VAL A 329 12.38 12.58 -9.58
N ALA A 330 13.33 13.21 -10.28
CA ALA A 330 13.18 13.81 -11.59
C ALA A 330 13.33 12.84 -12.77
N SER A 331 13.69 11.57 -12.56
CA SER A 331 13.95 10.65 -13.68
C SER A 331 12.83 9.64 -13.98
N THR A 332 11.85 9.43 -13.08
CA THR A 332 10.86 8.35 -13.27
C THR A 332 9.55 8.80 -13.92
N ALA A 333 9.20 10.08 -13.85
CA ALA A 333 7.95 10.60 -14.41
C ALA A 333 7.94 10.72 -15.94
N TYR A 334 9.12 10.78 -16.59
CA TYR A 334 9.19 10.89 -18.05
C TYR A 334 8.81 9.61 -18.80
N ASN A 335 8.80 8.45 -18.14
CA ASN A 335 8.39 7.18 -18.75
C ASN A 335 6.93 6.78 -18.44
N GLY A 336 6.20 7.59 -17.65
CA GLY A 336 4.81 7.29 -17.25
C GLY A 336 3.75 7.61 -18.30
N PHE A 337 4.12 8.26 -19.40
CA PHE A 337 3.17 8.71 -20.43
C PHE A 337 2.77 7.64 -21.47
N GLU A 338 3.31 6.42 -21.42
CA GLU A 338 2.90 5.31 -22.33
C GLU A 338 1.86 4.34 -21.74
N ILE A 339 1.39 4.58 -20.51
CA ILE A 339 0.61 3.59 -19.74
C ILE A 339 -0.88 3.41 -20.15
N PRO A 340 -1.58 4.29 -20.92
CA PRO A 340 -2.99 4.05 -21.21
C PRO A 340 -3.25 2.77 -22.02
N MET A 341 -2.35 2.43 -22.96
CA MET A 341 -2.53 1.24 -23.83
C MET A 341 -2.17 -0.08 -23.14
N GLN A 342 -1.22 -0.08 -22.20
CA GLN A 342 -0.78 -1.30 -21.52
C GLN A 342 -1.82 -1.77 -20.48
N SER A 343 -2.56 -0.86 -19.85
CA SER A 343 -3.62 -1.20 -18.89
C SER A 343 -4.80 -1.92 -19.54
N LEU A 344 -5.18 -1.52 -20.77
CA LEU A 344 -6.27 -2.15 -21.52
C LEU A 344 -5.88 -3.55 -22.01
N ALA A 345 -4.61 -3.71 -22.43
CA ALA A 345 -4.06 -5.02 -22.80
C ALA A 345 -3.95 -5.97 -21.60
N GLN A 346 -3.55 -5.46 -20.42
CA GLN A 346 -3.54 -6.25 -19.18
C GLN A 346 -4.94 -6.63 -18.70
N GLN A 347 -5.92 -5.73 -18.78
CA GLN A 347 -7.30 -6.04 -18.44
C GLN A 347 -7.88 -7.11 -19.38
N ASN A 348 -7.59 -7.04 -20.68
CA ASN A 348 -8.00 -8.05 -21.65
C ASN A 348 -7.28 -9.39 -21.43
N TYR A 349 -6.01 -9.37 -21.01
CA TYR A 349 -5.24 -10.57 -20.68
C TYR A 349 -5.74 -11.25 -19.40
N ILE A 350 -6.09 -10.48 -18.37
CA ILE A 350 -6.70 -11.02 -17.13
C ILE A 350 -8.09 -11.60 -17.43
N LYS A 351 -8.89 -10.94 -18.29
CA LYS A 351 -10.17 -11.48 -18.79
C LYS A 351 -9.98 -12.78 -19.56
N HIS A 352 -8.91 -12.88 -20.35
CA HIS A 352 -8.57 -14.08 -21.12
C HIS A 352 -8.10 -15.23 -20.22
N MET A 353 -7.30 -14.93 -19.19
CA MET A 353 -6.83 -15.91 -18.19
C MET A 353 -7.97 -16.45 -17.31
N LEU A 354 -8.95 -15.62 -16.96
CA LEU A 354 -10.11 -16.02 -16.17
C LEU A 354 -11.13 -16.86 -16.97
N ASN A 355 -11.19 -16.68 -18.29
CA ASN A 355 -12.19 -17.37 -19.13
C ASN A 355 -11.71 -18.68 -19.77
N ASN A 356 -10.41 -18.95 -19.87
CA ASN A 356 -9.89 -20.08 -20.65
C ASN A 356 -8.80 -20.90 -19.93
N GLN A 357 -9.21 -21.96 -19.23
CA GLN A 357 -8.45 -23.21 -19.15
C GLN A 357 -8.93 -24.14 -20.28
N PRO A 358 -8.08 -24.99 -20.88
CA PRO A 358 -6.81 -24.73 -21.55
C PRO A 358 -6.95 -24.86 -23.08
N MET A 359 -6.24 -24.07 -23.88
CA MET A 359 -5.96 -24.44 -25.28
C MET A 359 -4.49 -24.83 -25.41
N SER A 360 -4.26 -26.14 -25.47
CA SER A 360 -3.00 -26.70 -25.94
C SER A 360 -2.94 -26.56 -27.46
N LEU A 361 -2.38 -25.47 -27.97
CA LEU A 361 -2.02 -25.38 -29.38
C LEU A 361 -0.56 -25.83 -29.55
N TYR A 362 -0.40 -27.05 -30.04
CA TYR A 362 0.88 -27.52 -30.58
C TYR A 362 1.19 -26.70 -31.84
N MET A 363 2.33 -26.03 -31.88
CA MET A 363 2.87 -25.56 -33.17
C MET A 363 3.27 -26.79 -33.98
N VAL A 364 2.56 -27.02 -35.09
CA VAL A 364 2.96 -28.01 -36.09
C VAL A 364 3.93 -27.32 -37.04
N ASP A 365 5.18 -27.78 -37.07
CA ASP A 365 6.32 -27.17 -37.80
C ASP A 365 6.22 -27.24 -39.34
N SER A 366 5.01 -27.45 -39.85
CA SER A 366 4.70 -27.61 -41.28
C SER A 366 3.32 -27.07 -41.68
N ALA A 367 2.68 -26.26 -40.82
CA ALA A 367 1.44 -25.59 -41.17
C ALA A 367 1.67 -24.46 -42.20
N ARG A 368 0.93 -24.52 -43.31
CA ARG A 368 0.84 -23.45 -44.33
C ARG A 368 -0.32 -22.53 -43.98
N TYR A 369 -0.17 -21.22 -44.18
CA TYR A 369 -1.14 -20.23 -43.72
C TYR A 369 -1.27 -19.04 -44.69
N ASN A 370 -2.42 -18.37 -44.64
CA ASN A 370 -2.67 -17.12 -45.34
C ASN A 370 -2.64 -15.96 -44.34
N SER A 371 -1.55 -15.16 -44.35
CA SER A 371 -1.42 -13.95 -43.52
C SER A 371 -1.31 -12.70 -44.38
N GLU A 372 -2.05 -11.66 -44.02
CA GLU A 372 -2.10 -10.38 -44.74
C GLU A 372 -0.74 -9.67 -44.78
N ASP A 373 0.06 -9.85 -43.74
CA ASP A 373 1.34 -9.15 -43.54
C ASP A 373 2.54 -9.81 -44.24
N ASN A 374 2.37 -11.00 -44.85
CA ASN A 374 3.52 -11.76 -45.37
C ASN A 374 3.18 -12.65 -46.57
N GLN A 375 2.68 -12.02 -47.64
CA GLN A 375 2.30 -12.69 -48.88
C GLN A 375 3.50 -13.30 -49.64
N ASP A 376 4.72 -12.80 -49.38
CA ASP A 376 5.95 -13.25 -50.04
C ASP A 376 6.63 -14.44 -49.31
N SER A 377 6.01 -14.96 -48.24
CA SER A 377 6.53 -16.14 -47.54
C SER A 377 6.38 -17.40 -48.39
N THR A 378 7.42 -18.24 -48.44
CA THR A 378 7.38 -19.57 -49.08
C THR A 378 6.39 -20.54 -48.43
N ARG A 379 5.79 -20.15 -47.31
CA ARG A 379 4.76 -20.91 -46.57
C ARG A 379 3.34 -20.35 -46.77
N TYR A 380 3.17 -19.34 -47.63
CA TYR A 380 1.87 -18.75 -47.96
C TYR A 380 1.03 -19.68 -48.83
N GLU A 381 -0.21 -19.93 -48.44
CA GLU A 381 -1.15 -20.75 -49.21
C GLU A 381 -2.57 -20.16 -49.14
N ASP A 382 -3.10 -19.75 -50.30
CA ASP A 382 -4.36 -19.02 -50.39
C ASP A 382 -5.56 -19.88 -49.93
N GLY A 383 -6.54 -19.24 -49.27
CA GLY A 383 -7.73 -19.94 -48.73
C GLY A 383 -7.59 -20.65 -47.37
N THR A 384 -6.44 -20.60 -46.70
CA THR A 384 -6.22 -21.22 -45.37
C THR A 384 -6.46 -20.29 -44.17
N ARG A 385 -7.03 -19.10 -44.40
CA ARG A 385 -7.28 -18.08 -43.37
C ARG A 385 -8.37 -18.58 -42.40
N PRO A 386 -8.13 -18.65 -41.07
CA PRO A 386 -9.19 -18.90 -40.12
C PRO A 386 -10.17 -17.72 -40.15
N LEU A 387 -11.45 -17.96 -40.43
CA LEU A 387 -12.49 -16.94 -40.35
C LEU A 387 -12.60 -16.46 -38.89
N SER A 388 -12.15 -15.25 -38.61
CA SER A 388 -12.31 -14.63 -37.29
C SER A 388 -13.76 -14.17 -37.11
N LEU A 389 -14.46 -14.79 -36.16
CA LEU A 389 -15.52 -14.25 -35.29
C LEU A 389 -16.41 -13.09 -35.81
N GLU A 390 -16.94 -13.19 -37.04
CA GLU A 390 -18.13 -12.43 -37.49
C GLU A 390 -19.30 -13.35 -37.86
N ALA A 391 -19.22 -14.64 -37.53
CA ALA A 391 -20.29 -15.63 -37.80
C ALA A 391 -20.97 -16.18 -36.52
N ILE A 392 -21.00 -15.39 -35.45
CA ILE A 392 -21.90 -15.62 -34.30
C ILE A 392 -22.68 -14.34 -34.02
N GLU A 393 -23.50 -13.93 -34.97
CA GLU A 393 -24.75 -13.22 -34.72
C GLU A 393 -25.61 -13.42 -35.97
N LYS A 394 -26.90 -13.69 -35.76
CA LYS A 394 -27.87 -14.12 -36.78
C LYS A 394 -28.11 -13.09 -37.87
#